data_AF-F1LIF5-F1
#
_entry.id   AF-F1LIF5-F1
#
_cell.length_a   1.000
_cell.length_b   1.000
_cell.length_c   1.000
_cell.angle_alpha   90.00
_cell.angle_beta   90.00
_cell.angle_gamma   90.00
#
_symmetry.space_group_name_H-M   'P 1'
#
loop_
_entity.id
_entity.type
_entity.pdbx_description
1 polymer ?
#
loop_
_entity_poly.entity_id
_entity_poly.type
_entity_poly.pdbx_seq_one_letter_code
_entity_poly.pdbx_strand_id
1 'polypeptide(L)' 'MLGCPPVELAKHEVSDAVVDAIRLDLPRTFPDNNRLSSAAGNRIIGRILYRVAQHFPDIGYCQIK' A
#
# COMPACT_ATOMS: atom_id res chain seq x y z
N MET A 1 -26.84 7.76 10.78
CA MET A 1 -25.80 7.27 9.85
C MET A 1 -25.34 8.46 9.03
N LEU A 2 -24.11 8.95 9.27
CA LEU A 2 -23.54 10.06 8.50
C LEU A 2 -23.39 9.58 7.05
N GLY A 3 -24.15 10.20 6.15
CA GLY A 3 -24.13 9.91 4.72
C GLY A 3 -22.84 10.43 4.10
N CYS A 4 -21.77 9.67 4.21
CA CYS A 4 -20.58 9.92 3.41
C CYS A 4 -20.96 9.68 1.94
N PRO A 5 -20.77 10.66 1.05
CA PRO A 5 -20.98 10.43 -0.38
C PRO A 5 -20.06 9.28 -0.84
N PRO A 6 -20.51 8.45 -1.78
CA PRO A 6 -19.65 7.42 -2.37
C PRO A 6 -18.43 8.13 -2.96
N VAL A 7 -17.25 7.84 -2.43
CA VAL A 7 -16.02 8.37 -3.02
C VAL A 7 -15.80 7.58 -4.30
N GLU A 8 -16.08 8.20 -5.44
CA GLU A 8 -15.54 7.75 -6.72
C GLU A 8 -14.03 7.95 -6.66
N LEU A 9 -13.34 6.96 -6.08
CA LEU A 9 -11.89 6.98 -6.00
C LEU A 9 -11.35 6.68 -7.40
N ALA A 10 -11.11 7.74 -8.16
CA ALA A 10 -10.35 7.66 -9.39
C ALA A 10 -9.06 6.88 -9.15
N LYS A 11 -8.72 6.04 -10.13
CA LYS A 11 -7.52 5.22 -10.10
C LYS A 11 -6.48 5.89 -10.96
N HIS A 12 -5.37 6.28 -10.34
CA HIS A 12 -4.23 6.86 -11.04
C HIS A 12 -3.19 5.79 -11.34
N GLU A 13 -2.25 6.07 -12.24
CA GLU A 13 -1.07 5.21 -12.39
C GLU A 13 -0.14 5.40 -11.19
N VAL A 14 0.44 4.30 -10.72
CA VAL A 14 1.42 4.32 -9.63
C VAL A 14 2.80 4.18 -10.26
N SER A 15 3.69 5.13 -9.99
CA SER A 15 5.05 5.11 -10.54
C SER A 15 5.86 3.90 -10.05
N ASP A 16 6.81 3.46 -10.88
CA ASP A 16 7.72 2.35 -10.53
C ASP A 16 8.52 2.64 -9.25
N ALA A 17 8.91 3.90 -9.03
CA ALA A 17 9.59 4.32 -7.81
C ALA A 17 8.78 4.03 -6.54
N VAL A 18 7.46 4.25 -6.58
CA VAL A 18 6.55 3.93 -5.46
C VAL A 18 6.43 2.42 -5.29
N VAL A 19 6.32 1.66 -6.39
CA VAL A 19 6.25 0.19 -6.34
C VAL A 19 7.52 -0.40 -5.73
N ASP A 20 8.69 0.11 -6.10
CA ASP A 20 9.97 -0.37 -5.60
C ASP A 20 10.19 0.00 -4.13
N ALA A 21 9.76 1.18 -3.69
CA ALA A 21 9.77 1.55 -2.27
C ALA A 21 8.88 0.61 -1.44
N ILE A 22 7.66 0.29 -1.92
CA ILE A 22 6.80 -0.69 -1.24
C ILE A 22 7.50 -2.06 -1.15
N ARG A 23 8.10 -2.53 -2.26
CA ARG A 23 8.79 -3.83 -2.29
C ARG A 23 9.97 -3.90 -1.33
N LEU A 24 10.73 -2.81 -1.21
CA LEU A 24 11.85 -2.71 -0.27
C LEU A 24 11.38 -2.85 1.18
N ASP A 25 10.18 -2.36 1.49
CA ASP A 25 9.67 -2.28 2.85
C ASP A 25 8.92 -3.54 3.31
N LEU A 26 8.31 -4.28 2.38
CA LEU A 26 7.59 -5.53 2.70
C LEU A 26 8.39 -6.54 3.55
N PRO A 27 9.63 -6.93 3.20
CA PRO A 27 10.35 -7.96 3.96
C PRO A 27 10.71 -7.53 5.40
N ARG A 28 10.77 -6.22 5.66
CA ARG A 28 11.04 -5.64 6.99
C ARG A 28 9.76 -5.20 7.72
N THR A 29 8.59 -5.40 7.12
CA THR A 29 7.29 -5.06 7.70
C THR A 29 6.72 -6.27 8.44
N PHE A 30 6.55 -6.15 9.77
CA PHE A 30 6.12 -7.23 10.67
C PHE A 30 6.98 -8.51 10.59
N PRO A 31 8.32 -8.41 10.74
CA PRO A 31 9.21 -9.56 10.52
C PRO A 31 8.89 -10.75 11.44
N ASP A 32 8.49 -10.49 12.69
CA ASP A 32 8.22 -11.53 13.69
C ASP A 32 6.78 -12.07 13.65
N ASN A 33 5.95 -11.58 12.72
CA ASN A 33 4.57 -12.05 12.56
C ASN A 33 4.51 -13.09 11.45
N ASN A 34 4.57 -14.39 11.80
CA ASN A 34 4.58 -15.52 10.86
C ASN A 34 3.46 -15.48 9.80
N ARG A 35 2.30 -14.90 10.12
CA ARG A 35 1.19 -14.77 9.16
C ARG A 35 1.47 -13.67 8.15
N LEU A 36 1.95 -12.51 8.61
CA LEU A 36 2.17 -11.33 7.77
C LEU A 36 3.50 -11.35 7.02
N SER A 37 4.56 -11.92 7.62
CA SER A 37 5.87 -12.07 6.98
C SER A 37 5.90 -13.18 5.91
N SER A 38 4.84 -14.01 5.83
CA SER A 38 4.67 -14.98 4.76
C SER A 38 4.56 -14.30 3.38
N ALA A 39 4.88 -15.02 2.30
CA ALA A 39 4.73 -14.50 0.93
C ALA A 39 3.28 -14.04 0.62
N ALA A 40 2.29 -14.73 1.19
CA ALA A 40 0.89 -14.35 1.06
C ALA A 40 0.58 -13.05 1.82
N GLY A 41 1.10 -12.89 3.04
CA GLY A 41 0.98 -11.67 3.83
C GLY A 41 1.60 -10.47 3.13
N ASN A 42 2.84 -10.60 2.67
CA ASN A 42 3.53 -9.56 1.89
C ASN A 42 2.76 -9.16 0.64
N ARG A 43 2.18 -10.13 -0.09
CA ARG A 43 1.34 -9.84 -1.27
C ARG A 43 0.09 -9.04 -0.91
N ILE A 44 -0.55 -9.34 0.22
CA ILE A 44 -1.76 -8.63 0.66
C ILE A 44 -1.41 -7.20 1.09
N ILE A 45 -0.38 -7.04 1.92
CA ILE A 45 0.08 -5.72 2.37
C ILE A 45 0.50 -4.87 1.17
N GLY A 46 1.30 -5.42 0.25
CA GLY A 46 1.73 -4.71 -0.95
C GLY A 46 0.55 -4.25 -1.82
N ARG A 47 -0.51 -5.05 -1.94
CA ARG A 47 -1.74 -4.65 -2.65
C ARG A 47 -2.48 -3.51 -1.95
N ILE A 48 -2.56 -3.53 -0.63
CA ILE A 48 -3.20 -2.47 0.14
C ILE A 48 -2.42 -1.16 -0.07
N LEU A 49 -1.10 -1.18 0.12
CA LEU A 49 -0.23 -0.01 -0.06
C LEU A 49 -0.30 0.54 -1.50
N TYR A 50 -0.25 -0.34 -2.50
CA TYR A 50 -0.42 0.05 -3.90
C TYR A 50 -1.78 0.72 -4.15
N ARG A 51 -2.87 0.16 -3.62
CA ARG A 51 -4.22 0.74 -3.79
C ARG A 51 -4.35 2.10 -3.13
N VAL A 52 -3.73 2.30 -1.96
CA VAL A 52 -3.68 3.60 -1.31
C VAL A 52 -2.93 4.60 -2.20
N ALA A 53 -1.73 4.26 -2.68
CA ALA A 53 -0.97 5.10 -3.60
C ALA A 53 -1.76 5.42 -4.89
N GLN A 54 -2.54 4.45 -5.38
CA GLN A 54 -3.37 4.59 -6.57
C GLN A 54 -4.50 5.62 -6.40
N HIS A 55 -4.99 5.79 -5.18
CA HIS A 55 -6.12 6.67 -4.85
C HIS A 55 -5.68 8.03 -4.30
N PHE A 56 -4.43 8.14 -3.86
CA PHE A 56 -3.84 9.36 -3.33
C PHE A 56 -2.52 9.67 -4.07
N PRO A 57 -2.56 10.02 -5.36
CA PRO A 57 -1.36 10.21 -6.18
C PRO A 57 -0.44 11.33 -5.67
N ASP A 58 -1.00 12.36 -5.02
CA ASP A 58 -0.25 13.47 -4.43
C ASP A 58 0.63 13.03 -3.24
N ILE A 59 0.31 11.87 -2.64
CA ILE A 59 1.03 11.29 -1.51
C ILE A 59 1.88 10.10 -1.96
N GLY A 60 1.31 9.20 -2.76
CA GLY A 60 1.95 7.96 -3.18
C GLY A 60 2.19 7.01 -2.00
N TYR A 61 3.47 6.76 -1.68
CA TYR A 61 3.90 5.91 -0.57
C TYR A 61 4.93 6.65 0.29
N CYS A 62 4.72 6.64 1.61
CA CYS A 62 5.62 7.23 2.58
C CYS A 62 6.37 6.13 3.33
N GLN A 63 7.69 6.12 3.20
CA GLN A 63 8.57 5.33 4.05
C GLN A 63 8.87 6.12 5.34
N ILE A 64 8.65 5.51 6.50
CA ILE A 64 9.07 6.10 7.78
C ILE A 64 10.57 5.83 7.95
N LYS A 65 11.34 6.88 8.26
CA LYS A 65 12.76 6.79 8.58
C LYS A 65 12.99 6.32 10.01
#